data_AF-A0A7X2MQR3-F1
#
_entry.id   AF-A0A7X2MQR3-F1
#
_cell.length_a   1.000
_cell.length_b   1.000
_cell.length_c   1.000
_cell.angle_alpha   90.00
_cell.angle_beta   90.00
_cell.angle_gamma   90.00
#
_symmetry.space_group_name_H-M   'P 1'
#
loop_
_entity.id
_entity.type
_entity.pdbx_description
1 polymer ?
#
loop_
_entity_poly.entity_id
_entity_poly.type
_entity_poly.pdbx_seq_one_letter_code
_entity_poly.pdbx_strand_id
1 'polypeptide(L)'
;MKNATFYVLETDATSDGLSAVEALVCNLAETRWRAGKRVLIACEDEQQAIRLDEALWQRPANAFVPHNLAGEGPRYGAPVELAWPQRR
;
A
#
# COMPACT_ATOMS: atom_id res chain seq x y z
N MET A 1 -12.34 -11.66 -17.18
CA MET A 1 -12.05 -10.39 -17.89
C MET A 1 -11.10 -9.57 -17.03
N LYS A 2 -10.12 -8.87 -17.62
CA LYS A 2 -9.20 -7.99 -16.88
C LYS A 2 -9.86 -6.62 -16.71
N ASN A 3 -9.75 -6.03 -15.51
CA ASN A 3 -10.32 -4.72 -15.19
C ASN A 3 -9.21 -3.78 -14.71
N ALA A 4 -9.31 -2.51 -15.10
CA ALA A 4 -8.50 -1.42 -14.57
C ALA A 4 -9.43 -0.30 -14.12
N THR A 5 -9.12 0.32 -12.98
CA THR A 5 -9.90 1.44 -12.42
C THR A 5 -8.92 2.56 -12.10
N PHE A 6 -9.16 3.72 -12.69
CA PHE A 6 -8.40 4.94 -12.44
C PHE A 6 -9.18 5.81 -11.46
N TYR A 7 -8.53 6.21 -10.36
CA TYR A 7 -9.10 7.13 -9.39
C TYR A 7 -8.65 8.55 -9.73
N VAL A 8 -9.60 9.49 -9.74
CA VAL A 8 -9.33 10.92 -9.95
C VAL A 8 -9.27 11.57 -8.59
N LEU A 9 -8.17 12.27 -8.30
CA LEU A 9 -7.97 13.01 -7.05
C LEU A 9 -8.29 14.48 -7.28
N GLU A 10 -8.97 15.10 -6.31
CA GLU A 10 -9.32 16.53 -6.35
C GLU A 10 -8.18 17.43 -5.85
N THR A 11 -7.16 16.83 -5.23
CA THR A 11 -6.00 17.54 -4.67
C THR A 11 -4.72 16.73 -4.88
N ASP A 12 -3.62 17.44 -5.03
CA ASP A 12 -2.25 16.95 -5.04
C ASP A 12 -1.50 17.27 -3.73
N ALA A 13 -2.21 17.78 -2.72
CA ALA A 13 -1.62 18.19 -1.46
C ALA A 13 -0.97 17.01 -0.71
N THR A 14 0.18 17.29 -0.10
CA THR A 14 0.88 16.38 0.80
C THR A 14 0.43 16.63 2.24
N SER A 15 0.09 15.57 2.97
CA SER A 15 -0.20 15.59 4.41
C SER A 15 0.57 14.48 5.10
N ASP A 16 1.14 14.78 6.26
CA ASP A 16 1.86 13.80 7.09
C ASP A 16 2.96 13.04 6.32
N GLY A 17 3.62 13.72 5.38
CA GLY A 17 4.69 13.16 4.55
C GLY A 17 4.23 12.26 3.39
N LEU A 18 2.92 12.13 3.17
CA LEU A 18 2.34 11.37 2.06
C LEU A 18 1.70 12.28 1.02
N SER A 19 1.91 11.97 -0.25
CA SER A 19 1.10 12.53 -1.34
C SER A 19 -0.36 12.07 -1.23
N ALA A 20 -1.27 12.82 -1.87
CA ALA A 20 -2.68 12.41 -1.97
C ALA A 20 -2.86 11.00 -2.58
N VAL A 21 -1.97 10.61 -3.51
CA VAL A 21 -1.96 9.26 -4.10
C VAL A 21 -1.57 8.21 -3.07
N GLU A 22 -0.47 8.43 -2.33
CA GLU A 22 0.00 7.48 -1.31
C GLU A 22 -1.03 7.32 -0.17
N ALA A 23 -1.66 8.42 0.26
CA ALA A 23 -2.76 8.36 1.23
C ALA A 23 -3.94 7.53 0.72
N LEU A 24 -4.32 7.67 -0.56
CA LEU A 24 -5.36 6.85 -1.19
C LEU A 24 -4.94 5.38 -1.28
N VAL A 25 -3.68 5.09 -1.61
CA VAL A 25 -3.15 3.72 -1.68
C VAL A 25 -3.34 3.01 -0.34
N CYS A 26 -3.03 3.65 0.79
CA CYS A 26 -3.26 3.09 2.12
C CYS A 26 -4.73 2.72 2.36
N ASN A 27 -5.66 3.60 1.97
CA ASN A 27 -7.11 3.35 2.11
C ASN A 27 -7.58 2.21 1.21
N LEU A 28 -7.07 2.12 -0.02
CA LEU A 28 -7.40 1.06 -0.96
C LEU A 28 -6.85 -0.29 -0.50
N ALA A 29 -5.61 -0.32 0.02
CA ALA A 29 -5.00 -1.53 0.54
C ALA A 29 -5.82 -2.11 1.70
N GLU A 30 -6.21 -1.27 2.67
CA GLU A 30 -7.10 -1.67 3.75
C GLU A 30 -8.43 -2.22 3.22
N THR A 31 -9.11 -1.45 2.37
CA THR A 31 -10.43 -1.82 1.84
C THR A 31 -10.39 -3.16 1.10
N ARG A 32 -9.38 -3.37 0.26
CA ARG A 32 -9.24 -4.60 -0.54
C ARG A 32 -8.83 -5.78 0.31
N TRP A 33 -7.92 -5.59 1.26
CA TRP A 33 -7.54 -6.64 2.19
C TRP A 33 -8.72 -7.09 3.06
N ARG A 34 -9.49 -6.14 3.63
CA ARG A 34 -10.71 -6.46 4.39
C ARG A 34 -11.77 -7.19 3.57
N ALA A 35 -11.80 -6.96 2.25
CA ALA A 35 -12.63 -7.72 1.31
C ALA A 35 -12.07 -9.12 0.97
N GLY A 36 -11.09 -9.61 1.73
CA GLY A 36 -10.49 -10.93 1.60
C GLY A 36 -9.52 -11.06 0.42
N LYS A 37 -8.99 -9.95 -0.10
CA LYS A 37 -8.04 -9.97 -1.22
C LYS A 37 -6.61 -9.92 -0.72
N ARG A 38 -5.72 -10.62 -1.44
CA ARG A 38 -4.29 -10.32 -1.39
C ARG A 38 -4.01 -9.12 -2.27
N VAL A 39 -3.14 -8.22 -1.81
CA VAL A 39 -2.84 -6.95 -2.46
C VAL A 39 -1.34 -6.84 -2.70
N LEU A 40 -0.97 -6.42 -3.90
CA LEU A 40 0.39 -6.00 -4.22
C LEU A 40 0.36 -4.49 -4.48
N ILE A 41 1.20 -3.73 -3.77
CA ILE A 41 1.45 -2.32 -4.02
C ILE A 41 2.78 -2.22 -4.76
N ALA A 42 2.71 -1.91 -6.06
CA ALA A 42 3.89 -1.69 -6.89
C ALA A 42 4.32 -0.22 -6.78
N CYS A 43 5.39 0.02 -6.04
CA CYS A 43 5.98 1.34 -5.83
C CYS A 43 6.97 1.66 -6.97
N GLU A 44 7.18 2.95 -7.21
CA GLU A 44 8.14 3.46 -8.20
C GLU A 44 9.59 3.18 -7.77
N ASP A 45 9.87 3.36 -6.47
CA ASP A 45 11.18 3.15 -5.86
C ASP A 45 11.09 2.59 -4.43
N GLU A 46 12.25 2.24 -3.88
CA GLU A 46 12.38 1.69 -2.52
C GLU A 46 11.93 2.69 -1.46
N GLN A 47 12.22 3.98 -1.65
CA GLN A 47 11.84 5.03 -0.70
C GLN A 47 10.33 5.18 -0.58
N GLN A 48 9.59 5.06 -1.68
CA GLN A 48 8.13 5.04 -1.67
C GLN A 48 7.60 3.80 -0.97
N ALA A 49 8.19 2.63 -1.19
CA ALA A 49 7.79 1.41 -0.49
C ALA A 49 7.96 1.55 1.03
N ILE A 50 9.09 2.08 1.48
CA ILE A 50 9.36 2.33 2.91
C ILE A 50 8.37 3.36 3.49
N ARG A 51 8.12 4.48 2.80
CA ARG A 51 7.13 5.48 3.27
C ARG A 51 5.72 4.88 3.42
N LEU A 52 5.30 4.05 2.47
CA LEU A 52 3.98 3.41 2.51
C LEU A 52 3.89 2.31 3.58
N ASP A 53 4.96 1.57 3.82
CA ASP A 53 5.05 0.58 4.91
C ASP A 53 4.89 1.28 6.27
N GLU A 54 5.66 2.35 6.52
CA GLU A 54 5.52 3.15 7.74
C GLU A 54 4.11 3.75 7.90
N ALA A 55 3.54 4.28 6.82
CA ALA A 55 2.20 4.87 6.84
C ALA A 55 1.11 3.87 7.17
N LEU A 56 1.20 2.63 6.68
CA LEU A 56 0.23 1.58 6.98
C LEU A 56 0.26 1.18 8.46
N TRP A 57 1.43 1.26 9.12
CA TRP A 57 1.57 1.04 10.56
C TRP A 57 0.99 2.17 11.42
N GLN A 58 1.07 3.43 10.96
CA GLN A 58 0.60 4.59 11.73
C GLN A 58 -0.93 4.72 11.78
N ARG A 59 -1.67 3.91 11.00
CA ARG A 59 -3.14 3.89 11.03
C ARG A 59 -3.63 3.42 12.41
N PRO A 60 -4.81 3.90 12.86
CA PRO A 60 -5.36 3.50 14.15
C PRO A 60 -5.53 1.98 14.22
N ALA A 61 -5.45 1.40 15.42
CA ALA A 61 -5.43 -0.06 15.59
C ALA A 61 -6.66 -0.78 15.01
N ASN A 62 -7.83 -0.13 14.99
CA ASN A 62 -9.03 -0.66 14.35
C ASN A 62 -8.92 -0.71 12.81
N ALA A 63 -7.93 -0.04 12.24
CA ALA A 63 -7.55 0.04 10.82
C ALA A 63 -6.28 -0.77 10.48
N PHE A 64 -5.85 -1.70 11.35
CA PHE A 64 -4.66 -2.54 11.13
C PHE A 64 -4.69 -3.25 9.77
N VAL A 65 -3.59 -3.19 9.02
CA VAL A 65 -3.38 -3.90 7.75
C VAL A 65 -2.12 -4.77 7.88
N PRO A 66 -2.19 -6.10 7.77
CA PRO A 66 -1.00 -6.96 7.80
C PRO A 66 -0.23 -6.83 6.49
N HIS A 67 0.94 -6.21 6.56
CA HIS A 67 1.76 -5.90 5.39
C HIS A 67 3.26 -6.05 5.68
N ASN A 68 4.04 -6.19 4.61
CA ASN A 68 5.51 -6.17 4.64
C ASN A 68 6.07 -5.67 3.31
N LEU A 69 7.30 -5.18 3.34
CA LEU A 69 8.13 -5.02 2.15
C LEU A 69 8.38 -6.38 1.46
N ALA A 70 8.53 -6.35 0.14
CA ALA A 70 8.77 -7.54 -0.67
C ALA A 70 10.01 -8.32 -0.19
N GLY A 71 9.86 -9.63 -0.01
CA GLY A 71 10.93 -10.49 0.50
C GLY A 71 11.08 -10.49 2.02
N GLU A 72 10.19 -9.81 2.76
CA GLU A 72 10.04 -9.94 4.20
C GLU A 72 8.75 -10.70 4.56
N GLY A 73 8.50 -10.87 5.87
CA GLY A 73 7.28 -11.48 6.36
C GLY A 73 7.23 -13.01 6.20
N PRO A 74 6.01 -13.60 6.16
CA PRO A 74 5.83 -15.05 6.07
C PRO A 74 6.38 -15.64 4.76
N ARG A 75 6.58 -16.96 4.73
CA ARG A 75 7.11 -17.70 3.56
C ARG A 75 6.38 -17.45 2.22
N TYR A 76 5.12 -17.02 2.27
CA TYR A 76 4.29 -16.75 1.09
C TYR A 76 3.98 -15.26 0.89
N GLY A 77 4.76 -14.37 1.51
CA GLY A 77 4.51 -12.93 1.55
C GLY A 77 3.35 -12.54 2.45
N ALA A 78 3.33 -11.29 2.87
CA ALA A 78 2.23 -10.73 3.66
C ALA A 78 0.93 -10.64 2.83
N PRO A 79 -0.25 -10.52 3.48
CA PRO A 79 -1.51 -10.31 2.77
C PRO A 79 -1.52 -9.05 1.89
N VAL A 80 -0.84 -8.00 2.32
CA VAL A 80 -0.50 -6.82 1.53
C VAL A 80 1.02 -6.74 1.40
N GLU A 81 1.54 -6.72 0.18
CA GLU A 81 3.00 -6.69 -0.07
C GLU A 81 3.38 -5.40 -0.81
N LEU A 82 4.45 -4.75 -0.38
CA LEU A 82 4.99 -3.54 -1.01
C LEU A 82 6.27 -3.88 -1.77
N ALA A 83 6.23 -3.76 -3.09
CA ALA A 83 7.35 -4.09 -3.98
C ALA A 83 7.81 -2.85 -4.75
N TRP A 84 9.03 -2.91 -5.28
CA TRP A 84 9.62 -1.85 -6.11
C TRP A 84 10.48 -2.50 -7.22
N PRO A 85 10.96 -1.76 -8.24
CA PRO A 85 11.54 -2.38 -9.44
C PRO A 85 12.70 -3.35 -9.19
N GLN A 86 13.53 -3.08 -8.17
CA GLN A 86 14.69 -3.88 -7.77
C GLN A 86 14.33 -5.07 -6.88
N ARG A 87 13.10 -5.11 -6.34
CA ARG A 87 12.65 -6.14 -5.40
C ARG A 87 11.19 -6.51 -5.73
N ARG A 88 11.06 -7.45 -6.68
CA ARG A 88 9.81 -7.97 -7.24
C ARG A 88 9.55 -9.40 -6.80
#